data_AF-A0A1H0W9P1-F1
#
_entry.id   AF-A0A1H0W9P1-F1
#
_cell.length_a   1.000
_cell.length_b   1.000
_cell.length_c   1.000
_cell.angle_alpha   90.00
_cell.angle_beta   90.00
_cell.angle_gamma   90.00
#
_symmetry.space_group_name_H-M   'P 1'
#
loop_
_entity.id
_entity.type
_entity.pdbx_description
1 polymer ?
#
loop_
_entity_poly.entity_id
_entity_poly.type
_entity_poly.pdbx_seq_one_letter_code
_entity_poly.pdbx_strand_id
1 'polypeptide(L)'
;MRRAGLVLLVLLVAAMAVAAQLVDLPDGAELRALVDSAGGAAPAVFVAVCALGTAVFFPKPVLATAAGLLFGVGWGSALAIAGFTAGAMIAFAVARRLGRATVEGWLGERFAVLERVFSRRGVEATLVIRLLPVLPFALANYGAGVTSVRAGHFALGTALGLVPSTVLAAVLGDALSDLGSPRSIVALSIWAVLAAVGVWWGRNLITAAARAS
;
A
#
# COMPACT_ATOMS: atom_id res chain seq x y z
N MET A 1 10.10 1.37 25.26
CA MET A 1 10.22 1.49 23.78
C MET A 1 9.16 0.68 23.00
N ARG A 2 8.96 -0.63 23.23
CA ARG A 2 7.90 -1.43 22.54
C ARG A 2 6.46 -0.89 22.65
N ARG A 3 6.12 -0.25 23.76
CA ARG A 3 4.79 0.34 23.99
C ARG A 3 4.55 1.66 23.23
N ALA A 4 5.60 2.47 23.02
CA ALA A 4 5.49 3.77 22.35
C ALA A 4 5.21 3.64 20.86
N GLY A 5 5.83 2.66 20.18
CA GLY A 5 5.54 2.36 18.77
C GLY A 5 4.14 1.80 18.56
N LEU A 6 3.64 0.99 19.50
CA LEU A 6 2.25 0.51 19.49
C LEU A 6 1.27 1.67 19.70
N VAL A 7 1.56 2.58 20.63
CA VAL A 7 0.75 3.78 20.89
C VAL A 7 0.73 4.68 19.66
N LEU A 8 1.87 4.94 19.02
CA LEU A 8 1.93 5.74 17.78
C LEU A 8 1.15 5.09 16.63
N LEU A 9 1.26 3.77 16.46
CA LEU A 9 0.49 3.03 15.47
C LEU A 9 -1.02 3.14 15.75
N VAL A 10 -1.44 2.94 17.00
CA VAL A 10 -2.84 3.08 17.42
C VAL A 10 -3.34 4.51 17.20
N LEU A 11 -2.54 5.52 17.54
CA LEU A 11 -2.88 6.93 17.30
C LEU A 11 -2.97 7.25 15.81
N LEU A 12 -2.10 6.68 14.97
CA LEU A 12 -2.13 6.89 13.52
C LEU A 12 -3.35 6.20 12.89
N VAL A 13 -3.66 4.98 13.31
CA VAL A 13 -4.87 4.25 12.90
C VAL A 13 -6.13 4.98 13.37
N ALA A 14 -6.15 5.47 14.62
CA ALA A 14 -7.26 6.25 15.14
C ALA A 14 -7.41 7.59 14.41
N ALA A 15 -6.31 8.29 14.12
CA ALA A 15 -6.34 9.53 13.33
C ALA A 15 -6.83 9.29 11.90
N MET A 16 -6.41 8.19 11.26
CA MET A 16 -6.92 7.80 9.94
C MET A 16 -8.40 7.41 9.99
N ALA A 17 -8.84 6.69 11.02
CA ALA A 17 -10.25 6.33 11.21
C ALA A 17 -11.11 7.58 11.43
N VAL A 18 -10.65 8.53 12.26
CA VAL A 18 -11.31 9.82 12.50
C VAL A 18 -11.34 10.66 11.21
N ALA A 19 -10.23 10.78 10.50
CA ALA A 19 -10.18 11.49 9.22
C ALA A 19 -11.15 10.87 8.20
N ALA A 20 -11.33 9.55 8.18
CA ALA A 20 -12.31 8.88 7.34
C ALA A 20 -13.76 9.14 7.74
N GLN A 21 -14.06 9.52 8.99
CA GLN A 21 -15.41 9.94 9.43
C GLN A 21 -15.69 11.43 9.17
N LEU A 22 -14.64 12.23 9.00
CA LEU A 22 -14.75 13.68 8.78
C LEU A 22 -14.78 14.06 7.29
N VAL A 23 -14.40 13.13 6.41
CA VAL A 23 -14.46 13.31 4.96
C VAL A 23 -15.71 12.59 4.48
N ASP A 24 -16.72 13.36 4.07
CA ASP A 24 -17.84 12.81 3.30
C ASP A 24 -17.26 12.22 2.00
N LEU A 25 -17.29 10.89 1.89
CA LEU A 25 -16.87 10.22 0.68
C LEU A 25 -17.92 10.52 -0.41
N PRO A 26 -17.51 11.08 -1.56
CA PRO A 26 -18.45 11.32 -2.64
C PRO A 26 -19.14 10.01 -3.00
N ASP A 27 -20.44 10.07 -3.24
CA ASP A 27 -21.17 8.87 -3.63
C ASP A 27 -20.73 8.38 -5.03
N GLY A 28 -21.11 7.16 -5.39
CA GLY A 28 -20.73 6.57 -6.67
C GLY A 28 -21.27 7.32 -7.90
N ALA A 29 -22.27 8.21 -7.74
CA ALA A 29 -22.82 9.06 -8.79
C ALA A 29 -22.04 10.38 -8.90
N GLU A 30 -21.66 10.99 -7.79
CA GLU A 30 -20.79 12.17 -7.72
C GLU A 30 -19.40 11.88 -8.28
N LEU A 31 -18.83 10.72 -7.94
CA LEU A 31 -17.55 10.28 -8.50
C LEU A 31 -17.63 10.07 -10.02
N ARG A 32 -18.76 9.56 -10.53
CA ARG A 32 -19.00 9.43 -11.97
C ARG A 32 -19.18 10.78 -12.65
N ALA A 33 -19.98 11.67 -12.08
CA ALA A 33 -20.16 13.02 -12.60
C ALA A 33 -18.83 13.79 -12.67
N LEU A 34 -17.94 13.61 -11.68
CA LEU A 34 -16.59 14.17 -11.69
C LEU A 34 -15.75 13.60 -12.83
N VAL A 35 -15.79 12.28 -13.05
CA VAL A 35 -15.11 11.62 -14.17
C VAL A 35 -15.66 12.09 -15.52
N ASP A 36 -16.98 12.17 -15.67
CA ASP A 36 -17.65 12.60 -16.89
C ASP A 36 -17.31 14.06 -17.22
N SER A 37 -17.24 14.93 -16.19
CA SER A 37 -16.83 16.33 -16.34
C SER A 37 -15.35 16.49 -16.73
N ALA A 38 -14.50 15.55 -16.33
CA ALA A 38 -13.09 15.53 -16.70
C ALA A 38 -12.86 14.99 -18.13
N GLY A 39 -13.85 14.32 -18.72
CA GLY A 39 -13.81 13.79 -20.08
C GLY A 39 -12.58 12.92 -20.34
N GLY A 40 -11.87 13.19 -21.45
CA GLY A 40 -10.66 12.45 -21.82
C GLY A 40 -9.51 12.54 -20.80
N ALA A 41 -9.52 13.53 -19.90
CA ALA A 41 -8.50 13.69 -18.85
C ALA A 41 -8.78 12.85 -17.60
N ALA A 42 -9.95 12.22 -17.48
CA ALA A 42 -10.36 11.51 -16.27
C ALA A 42 -9.36 10.44 -15.78
N PRO A 43 -8.72 9.62 -16.65
CA PRO A 43 -7.71 8.66 -16.20
C PRO A 43 -6.51 9.33 -15.52
N ALA A 44 -6.03 10.45 -16.07
CA ALA A 44 -4.88 11.18 -15.54
C ALA A 44 -5.21 11.85 -14.20
N VAL A 45 -6.40 12.46 -14.10
CA VAL A 45 -6.92 13.04 -12.86
C VAL A 45 -7.03 11.97 -11.78
N PHE A 46 -7.58 10.80 -12.13
CA PHE A 46 -7.73 9.70 -11.19
C PHE A 46 -6.38 9.18 -10.66
N VAL A 47 -5.38 9.01 -11.54
CA VAL A 47 -4.01 8.66 -11.16
C VAL A 47 -3.42 9.71 -10.20
N ALA A 48 -3.63 10.99 -10.46
CA ALA A 48 -3.18 12.07 -9.59
C ALA A 48 -3.86 12.03 -8.21
N VAL A 49 -5.17 11.79 -8.16
CA VAL A 49 -5.94 11.61 -6.91
C VAL A 49 -5.40 10.41 -6.13
N CYS A 50 -5.16 9.28 -6.79
CA CYS A 50 -4.55 8.10 -6.16
C CYS A 50 -3.16 8.38 -5.59
N ALA A 51 -2.33 9.14 -6.31
CA ALA A 51 -0.99 9.49 -5.88
C ALA A 51 -1.01 10.44 -4.67
N LEU A 52 -1.78 11.52 -4.74
CA LEU A 52 -1.91 12.49 -3.66
C LEU A 52 -2.56 11.85 -2.43
N GLY A 53 -3.66 11.13 -2.62
CA GLY A 53 -4.35 10.38 -1.57
C GLY A 53 -3.41 9.43 -0.84
N THR A 54 -2.62 8.65 -1.59
CA THR A 54 -1.60 7.76 -0.99
C THR A 54 -0.57 8.52 -0.17
N ALA A 55 -0.10 9.68 -0.66
CA ALA A 55 0.90 10.48 0.04
C ALA A 55 0.37 11.06 1.36
N VAL A 56 -0.93 11.39 1.41
CA VAL A 56 -1.63 11.96 2.58
C VAL A 56 -2.41 10.93 3.40
N PHE A 57 -2.07 9.64 3.30
CA PHE A 57 -2.66 8.57 4.11
C PHE A 57 -4.16 8.31 3.85
N PHE A 58 -4.68 8.70 2.69
CA PHE A 58 -6.06 8.40 2.31
C PHE A 58 -6.28 6.88 2.20
N PRO A 59 -7.46 6.36 2.60
CA PRO A 59 -7.77 4.94 2.54
C PRO A 59 -7.68 4.35 1.11
N LYS A 60 -6.61 3.59 0.86
CA LYS A 60 -6.38 2.88 -0.42
C LYS A 60 -7.57 2.02 -0.88
N PRO A 61 -8.28 1.26 -0.03
CA PRO A 61 -9.40 0.43 -0.47
C PRO A 61 -10.50 1.23 -1.17
N VAL A 62 -10.82 2.42 -0.65
CA VAL A 62 -11.84 3.32 -1.23
C VAL A 62 -11.48 3.69 -2.67
N LEU A 63 -10.23 4.12 -2.90
CA LEU A 63 -9.76 4.50 -4.23
C LEU A 63 -9.66 3.28 -5.17
N ALA A 64 -9.27 2.11 -4.66
CA ALA A 64 -9.18 0.90 -5.48
C ALA A 64 -10.56 0.42 -5.96
N THR A 65 -11.57 0.49 -5.08
CA THR A 65 -12.97 0.21 -5.41
C THR A 65 -13.51 1.24 -6.41
N ALA A 66 -13.26 2.53 -6.19
CA ALA A 66 -13.64 3.60 -7.12
C ALA A 66 -13.05 3.36 -8.52
N ALA A 67 -11.81 2.87 -8.60
CA ALA A 67 -11.17 2.57 -9.88
C ALA A 67 -11.95 1.52 -10.69
N GLY A 68 -12.36 0.43 -10.04
CA GLY A 68 -13.17 -0.62 -10.66
C GLY A 68 -14.56 -0.12 -11.09
N LEU A 69 -15.18 0.73 -10.27
CA LEU A 69 -16.50 1.30 -10.53
C LEU A 69 -16.52 2.29 -11.71
N LEU A 70 -15.46 3.09 -11.84
CA LEU A 70 -15.36 4.18 -12.82
C LEU A 70 -14.76 3.74 -14.17
N PHE A 71 -13.73 2.89 -14.14
CA PHE A 71 -12.94 2.54 -15.33
C PHE A 71 -12.97 1.05 -15.66
N GLY A 72 -13.76 0.26 -14.92
CA GLY A 72 -13.79 -1.19 -15.02
C GLY A 72 -12.59 -1.86 -14.32
N VAL A 73 -12.70 -3.17 -14.08
CA VAL A 73 -11.72 -3.90 -13.27
C VAL A 73 -10.30 -3.84 -13.84
N GLY A 74 -10.13 -4.13 -15.13
CA GLY A 74 -8.79 -4.20 -15.75
C GLY A 74 -8.11 -2.83 -15.81
N TRP A 75 -8.73 -1.88 -16.52
CA TRP A 75 -8.17 -0.56 -16.73
C TRP A 75 -8.13 0.28 -15.44
N GLY A 76 -9.20 0.24 -14.64
CA GLY A 76 -9.23 0.87 -13.33
C GLY A 76 -8.14 0.36 -12.39
N SER A 77 -7.91 -0.95 -12.33
CA SER A 77 -6.80 -1.48 -11.52
C SER A 77 -5.44 -0.97 -12.00
N ALA A 78 -5.21 -0.88 -13.32
CA ALA A 78 -3.97 -0.35 -13.87
C ALA A 78 -3.75 1.12 -13.47
N LEU A 79 -4.80 1.96 -13.59
CA LEU A 79 -4.76 3.37 -13.18
C LEU A 79 -4.52 3.52 -11.66
N ALA A 80 -5.21 2.73 -10.84
CA ALA A 80 -5.05 2.74 -9.40
C ALA A 80 -3.63 2.31 -9.00
N ILE A 81 -3.09 1.24 -9.59
CA ILE A 81 -1.71 0.78 -9.33
C ILE A 81 -0.71 1.86 -9.72
N ALA A 82 -0.89 2.52 -10.86
CA ALA A 82 -0.02 3.62 -11.30
C ALA A 82 -0.05 4.77 -10.28
N GLY A 83 -1.24 5.21 -9.87
CA GLY A 83 -1.40 6.28 -8.89
C GLY A 83 -0.86 5.92 -7.50
N PHE A 84 -1.19 4.74 -6.97
CA PHE A 84 -0.66 4.27 -5.68
C PHE A 84 0.86 4.12 -5.69
N THR A 85 1.43 3.66 -6.81
CA THR A 85 2.89 3.56 -6.96
C THR A 85 3.52 4.95 -6.99
N ALA A 86 2.94 5.90 -7.72
CA ALA A 86 3.40 7.29 -7.74
C ALA A 86 3.34 7.93 -6.35
N GLY A 87 2.22 7.77 -5.63
CA GLY A 87 2.08 8.26 -4.25
C GLY A 87 3.06 7.60 -3.27
N ALA A 88 3.29 6.29 -3.41
CA ALA A 88 4.30 5.58 -2.62
C ALA A 88 5.70 6.13 -2.90
N MET A 89 6.01 6.48 -4.15
CA MET A 89 7.27 7.10 -4.54
C MET A 89 7.45 8.51 -3.97
N ILE A 90 6.38 9.29 -3.84
CA ILE A 90 6.40 10.59 -3.16
C ILE A 90 6.78 10.39 -1.68
N ALA A 91 6.05 9.54 -0.96
CA ALA A 91 6.33 9.24 0.45
C ALA A 91 7.75 8.68 0.66
N PHE A 92 8.18 7.79 -0.23
CA PHE A 92 9.54 7.24 -0.26
C PHE A 92 10.60 8.34 -0.44
N ALA A 93 10.40 9.26 -1.39
CA ALA A 93 11.34 10.34 -1.66
C ALA A 93 11.42 11.34 -0.51
N VAL A 94 10.27 11.66 0.11
CA VAL A 94 10.19 12.49 1.31
C VAL A 94 10.99 11.84 2.44
N ALA A 95 10.69 10.58 2.79
CA ALA A 95 11.42 9.83 3.82
C ALA A 95 12.93 9.77 3.57
N ARG A 96 13.33 9.54 2.31
CA ARG A 96 14.75 9.46 1.92
C ARG A 96 15.50 10.76 2.17
N ARG A 97 14.83 11.91 1.99
CA ARG A 97 15.41 13.25 2.25
C ARG A 97 15.38 13.62 3.73
N LEU A 98 14.38 13.18 4.49
CA LEU A 98 14.26 13.45 5.93
C LEU A 98 15.23 12.64 6.81
N GLY A 99 15.94 11.66 6.23
CA GLY A 99 17.19 11.12 6.78
C GLY A 99 17.05 9.76 7.48
N ARG A 100 18.07 8.90 7.28
CA ARG A 100 18.20 7.56 7.87
C ARG A 100 18.44 7.57 9.38
N ALA A 101 19.15 8.60 9.87
CA ALA A 101 19.65 8.67 11.24
C ALA A 101 18.54 8.58 12.30
N THR A 102 17.34 9.09 12.00
CA THR A 102 16.19 9.05 12.90
C THR A 102 15.66 7.64 13.14
N VAL A 103 15.78 6.73 12.15
CA VAL A 103 15.15 5.39 12.19
C VAL A 103 16.14 4.31 12.62
N GLU A 104 17.43 4.48 12.35
CA GLU A 104 18.49 3.55 12.73
C GLU A 104 18.51 3.30 14.24
N GLY A 105 18.39 4.36 15.06
CA GLY A 105 18.35 4.26 16.52
C GLY A 105 17.11 3.56 17.09
N TRP A 106 16.02 3.44 16.33
CA TRP A 106 14.78 2.79 16.77
C TRP A 106 14.73 1.30 16.46
N LEU A 107 15.30 0.89 15.33
CA LEU A 107 15.22 -0.49 14.83
C LEU A 107 16.44 -1.34 15.21
N GLY A 108 17.58 -0.72 15.55
CA GLY A 108 18.79 -1.41 16.02
C GLY A 108 19.21 -2.55 15.09
N GLU A 109 19.49 -3.74 15.64
CA GLU A 109 19.92 -4.91 14.85
C GLU A 109 18.91 -5.33 13.77
N ARG A 110 17.60 -5.07 13.95
CA ARG A 110 16.59 -5.37 12.93
C ARG A 110 16.76 -4.50 11.69
N PHE A 111 17.28 -3.28 11.86
CA PHE A 111 17.60 -2.39 10.74
C PHE A 111 18.68 -2.98 9.84
N ALA A 112 19.73 -3.56 10.43
CA ALA A 112 20.82 -4.19 9.69
C ALA A 112 20.37 -5.40 8.85
N VAL A 113 19.39 -6.17 9.34
CA VAL A 113 18.78 -7.28 8.58
C VAL A 113 17.94 -6.73 7.42
N LEU A 114 17.10 -5.73 7.67
CA LEU A 114 16.33 -5.04 6.64
C LEU A 114 17.23 -4.47 5.55
N GLU A 115 18.30 -3.77 5.93
CA GLU A 115 19.30 -3.21 5.01
C GLU A 115 19.96 -4.28 4.13
N ARG A 116 20.33 -5.44 4.69
CA ARG A 116 20.88 -6.57 3.92
C ARG A 116 19.88 -7.14 2.92
N VAL A 117 18.62 -7.32 3.34
CA VAL A 117 17.57 -7.86 2.45
C VAL A 117 17.27 -6.87 1.33
N PHE A 118 17.09 -5.59 1.64
CA PHE A 118 16.73 -4.56 0.65
C PHE A 118 17.86 -4.21 -0.31
N SER A 119 19.12 -4.24 0.14
CA SER A 119 20.28 -4.01 -0.72
C SER A 119 20.45 -5.10 -1.78
N ARG A 120 20.19 -6.37 -1.43
CA ARG A 120 20.37 -7.51 -2.33
C ARG A 120 19.12 -7.87 -3.14
N ARG A 121 17.94 -7.75 -2.53
CA ARG A 121 16.67 -8.26 -3.07
C ARG A 121 15.55 -7.21 -2.99
N GLY A 122 15.87 -5.96 -3.32
CA GLY A 122 14.97 -4.81 -3.16
C GLY A 122 13.56 -4.95 -3.78
N VAL A 123 13.44 -5.56 -4.96
CA VAL A 123 12.13 -5.81 -5.61
C VAL A 123 11.33 -6.84 -4.81
N GLU A 124 11.91 -8.00 -4.54
CA GLU A 124 11.27 -9.10 -3.80
C GLU A 124 10.89 -8.66 -2.38
N ALA A 125 11.79 -7.96 -1.69
CA ALA A 125 11.56 -7.42 -0.36
C ALA A 125 10.37 -6.47 -0.33
N THR A 126 10.30 -5.57 -1.32
CA THR A 126 9.17 -4.63 -1.44
C THR A 126 7.87 -5.38 -1.74
N LEU A 127 7.89 -6.33 -2.67
CA LEU A 127 6.73 -7.13 -3.06
C LEU A 127 6.18 -7.90 -1.86
N VAL A 128 7.04 -8.60 -1.11
CA VAL A 128 6.66 -9.31 0.11
C VAL A 128 5.99 -8.38 1.12
N ILE A 129 6.55 -7.18 1.33
CA ILE A 129 5.95 -6.19 2.24
C ILE A 129 4.56 -5.77 1.77
N ARG A 130 4.29 -5.72 0.45
CA ARG A 130 2.94 -5.42 -0.06
C ARG A 130 1.94 -6.55 0.15
N LEU A 131 2.40 -7.79 0.26
CA LEU A 131 1.56 -8.95 0.54
C LEU A 131 1.26 -9.11 2.04
N LEU A 132 2.05 -8.51 2.92
CA LEU A 132 1.83 -8.57 4.36
C LEU A 132 0.72 -7.60 4.79
N PRO A 133 -0.39 -8.09 5.39
CA PRO A 133 -1.51 -7.23 5.81
C PRO A 133 -1.22 -6.44 7.09
N VAL A 134 -0.04 -6.60 7.69
CA VAL A 134 0.28 -6.11 9.05
C VAL A 134 0.82 -4.68 9.04
N LEU A 135 1.41 -4.24 7.92
CA LEU A 135 2.03 -2.93 7.80
C LEU A 135 1.07 -1.94 7.10
N PRO A 136 0.73 -0.82 7.75
CA PRO A 136 0.00 0.25 7.07
C PRO A 136 0.75 0.69 5.81
N PHE A 137 0.02 0.86 4.70
CA PHE A 137 0.62 1.12 3.39
C PHE A 137 1.57 2.34 3.41
N ALA A 138 1.16 3.41 4.09
CA ALA A 138 1.98 4.60 4.23
C ALA A 138 3.24 4.34 5.06
N LEU A 139 3.14 3.63 6.20
CA LEU A 139 4.31 3.29 7.01
C LEU A 139 5.31 2.45 6.22
N ALA A 140 4.84 1.52 5.38
CA ALA A 140 5.71 0.76 4.48
C ALA A 140 6.41 1.66 3.44
N ASN A 141 5.72 2.70 2.92
CA ASN A 141 6.30 3.62 1.94
C ASN A 141 7.41 4.50 2.56
N TYR A 142 7.11 5.16 3.68
CA TYR A 142 8.10 5.97 4.40
C TYR A 142 9.24 5.11 4.95
N GLY A 143 8.92 3.92 5.48
CA GLY A 143 9.89 2.95 5.95
C GLY A 143 10.84 2.44 4.85
N ALA A 144 10.35 2.20 3.64
CA ALA A 144 11.22 1.85 2.52
C ALA A 144 12.13 3.01 2.10
N GLY A 145 11.67 4.26 2.22
CA GLY A 145 12.44 5.46 1.90
C GLY A 145 13.74 5.59 2.70
N VAL A 146 13.74 5.11 3.95
CA VAL A 146 14.90 5.14 4.84
C VAL A 146 15.86 3.95 4.65
N THR A 147 15.52 2.92 3.87
CA THR A 147 16.45 1.78 3.63
C THR A 147 17.41 2.03 2.45
N SER A 148 18.30 1.07 2.14
CA SER A 148 19.12 1.05 0.90
C SER A 148 18.41 0.66 -0.37
N VAL A 149 17.11 0.36 -0.33
CA VAL A 149 16.40 -0.03 -1.55
C VAL A 149 16.52 1.05 -2.63
N ARG A 150 16.76 0.62 -3.86
CA ARG A 150 16.78 1.52 -5.02
C ARG A 150 15.35 1.96 -5.36
N ALA A 151 15.18 3.23 -5.73
CA ALA A 151 13.87 3.80 -6.06
C ALA A 151 13.14 2.98 -7.14
N GLY A 152 13.84 2.56 -8.20
CA GLY A 152 13.26 1.71 -9.24
C GLY A 152 12.85 0.30 -8.74
N HIS A 153 13.61 -0.30 -7.82
CA HIS A 153 13.25 -1.60 -7.24
C HIS A 153 12.01 -1.48 -6.35
N PHE A 154 11.92 -0.39 -5.58
CA PHE A 154 10.74 -0.10 -4.76
C PHE A 154 9.52 0.19 -5.61
N ALA A 155 9.64 0.97 -6.69
CA ALA A 155 8.55 1.24 -7.62
C ALA A 155 8.03 -0.07 -8.26
N LEU A 156 8.93 -0.88 -8.81
CA LEU A 156 8.57 -2.14 -9.46
C LEU A 156 7.94 -3.14 -8.48
N GLY A 157 8.56 -3.35 -7.31
CA GLY A 157 8.03 -4.24 -6.28
C GLY A 157 6.69 -3.77 -5.73
N THR A 158 6.46 -2.45 -5.67
CA THR A 158 5.16 -1.87 -5.29
C THR A 158 4.10 -2.11 -6.35
N ALA A 159 4.40 -1.79 -7.61
CA ALA A 159 3.46 -1.97 -8.71
C ALA A 159 3.02 -3.44 -8.82
N LEU A 160 3.97 -4.38 -8.80
CA LEU A 160 3.68 -5.82 -8.86
C LEU A 160 2.96 -6.32 -7.61
N GLY A 161 3.42 -5.92 -6.42
CA GLY A 161 2.82 -6.35 -5.16
C GLY A 161 1.40 -5.82 -4.95
N LEU A 162 1.04 -4.70 -5.59
CA LEU A 162 -0.30 -4.13 -5.51
C LEU A 162 -1.33 -4.84 -6.40
N VAL A 163 -0.91 -5.55 -7.45
CA VAL A 163 -1.82 -6.18 -8.43
C VAL A 163 -2.91 -7.00 -7.74
N PRO A 164 -2.59 -8.00 -6.88
CA PRO A 164 -3.63 -8.88 -6.34
C PRO A 164 -4.63 -8.11 -5.49
N SER A 165 -4.13 -7.28 -4.57
CA SER A 165 -4.96 -6.51 -3.64
C SER A 165 -5.84 -5.46 -4.34
N THR A 166 -5.34 -4.86 -5.42
CA THR A 166 -6.04 -3.78 -6.13
C THR A 166 -7.11 -4.34 -7.05
N VAL A 167 -6.78 -5.41 -7.79
CA VAL A 167 -7.76 -6.13 -8.61
C VAL A 167 -8.87 -6.68 -7.74
N LEU A 168 -8.53 -7.30 -6.60
CA LEU A 168 -9.51 -7.83 -5.67
C LEU A 168 -10.46 -6.73 -5.17
N ALA A 169 -9.93 -5.59 -4.75
CA ALA A 169 -10.76 -4.44 -4.33
C ALA A 169 -11.61 -3.85 -5.47
N ALA A 170 -11.09 -3.83 -6.70
CA ALA A 170 -11.80 -3.35 -7.88
C ALA A 170 -12.94 -4.31 -8.32
N VAL A 171 -12.76 -5.62 -8.15
CA VAL A 171 -13.79 -6.64 -8.46
C VAL A 171 -14.86 -6.67 -7.39
N LEU A 172 -14.45 -6.65 -6.14
CA LEU A 172 -15.33 -6.98 -5.02
C LEU A 172 -16.00 -5.76 -4.41
N GLY A 173 -15.51 -4.55 -4.69
CA GLY A 173 -16.13 -3.30 -4.29
C GLY A 173 -16.67 -3.30 -2.86
N ASP A 174 -18.00 -3.33 -2.74
CA ASP A 174 -18.73 -3.32 -1.48
C ASP A 174 -18.67 -4.64 -0.68
N ALA A 175 -17.91 -5.66 -1.08
CA ALA A 175 -17.92 -6.96 -0.39
C ALA A 175 -17.62 -6.88 1.11
N LEU A 176 -17.06 -5.78 1.61
CA LEU A 176 -16.89 -5.57 3.05
C LEU A 176 -18.16 -5.07 3.77
N SER A 177 -19.21 -4.68 3.06
CA SER A 177 -20.51 -4.26 3.62
C SER A 177 -21.35 -5.44 4.09
N ASP A 178 -21.18 -6.62 3.48
CA ASP A 178 -21.76 -7.88 3.95
C ASP A 178 -20.69 -8.96 4.00
N LEU A 179 -20.07 -9.13 5.17
CA LEU A 179 -19.01 -10.12 5.39
C LEU A 179 -19.49 -11.58 5.26
N GLY A 180 -20.81 -11.82 5.32
CA GLY A 180 -21.40 -13.16 5.19
C GLY A 180 -21.62 -13.58 3.73
N SER A 181 -21.54 -12.65 2.78
CA SER A 181 -21.80 -12.96 1.38
C SER A 181 -20.72 -13.90 0.80
N PRO A 182 -21.06 -14.81 -0.14
CA PRO A 182 -20.08 -15.67 -0.79
C PRO A 182 -18.92 -14.90 -1.45
N ARG A 183 -19.19 -13.70 -1.98
CA ARG A 183 -18.16 -12.84 -2.60
C ARG A 183 -17.14 -12.36 -1.58
N SER A 184 -17.62 -11.97 -0.41
CA SER A 184 -16.80 -11.49 0.72
C SER A 184 -15.97 -12.61 1.33
N ILE A 185 -16.53 -13.82 1.44
CA ILE A 185 -15.79 -15.00 1.88
C ILE A 185 -14.66 -15.31 0.90
N VAL A 186 -14.91 -15.27 -0.41
CA VAL A 186 -13.87 -15.45 -1.44
C VAL A 186 -12.81 -14.36 -1.34
N ALA A 187 -13.22 -13.09 -1.19
CA ALA A 187 -12.32 -11.96 -1.00
C ALA A 187 -11.36 -12.15 0.17
N LEU A 188 -11.92 -12.47 1.35
CA LEU A 188 -11.17 -12.65 2.59
C LEU A 188 -10.25 -13.87 2.50
N SER A 189 -10.71 -14.95 1.85
CA SER A 189 -9.91 -16.15 1.62
C SER A 189 -8.69 -15.86 0.74
N ILE A 190 -8.87 -15.09 -0.35
CA ILE A 190 -7.76 -14.68 -1.21
C ILE A 190 -6.79 -13.80 -0.43
N TRP A 191 -7.29 -12.82 0.33
CA TRP A 191 -6.45 -11.98 1.20
C TRP A 191 -5.66 -12.81 2.23
N ALA A 192 -6.30 -13.79 2.86
CA ALA A 192 -5.65 -14.68 3.83
C ALA A 192 -4.55 -15.52 3.17
N VAL A 193 -4.77 -16.04 1.96
CA VAL A 193 -3.77 -16.78 1.19
C VAL A 193 -2.59 -15.87 0.81
N LEU A 194 -2.85 -14.66 0.31
CA LEU A 194 -1.81 -13.69 -0.03
C LEU A 194 -0.97 -13.33 1.21
N ALA A 195 -1.61 -13.13 2.35
CA ALA A 195 -0.94 -12.88 3.62
C ALA A 195 -0.05 -14.05 4.05
N ALA A 196 -0.56 -15.29 3.97
CA ALA A 196 0.20 -16.49 4.31
C ALA A 196 1.42 -16.67 3.40
N VAL A 197 1.25 -16.47 2.09
CA VAL A 197 2.34 -16.50 1.10
C VAL A 197 3.37 -15.40 1.39
N GLY A 198 2.92 -14.18 1.68
CA GLY A 198 3.79 -13.07 2.06
C GLY A 198 4.61 -13.37 3.31
N VAL A 199 4.00 -13.94 4.35
CA VAL A 199 4.70 -14.35 5.58
C VAL A 199 5.73 -15.43 5.30
N TRP A 200 5.34 -16.48 4.57
CA TRP A 200 6.25 -17.58 4.22
C TRP A 200 7.45 -17.09 3.40
N TRP A 201 7.19 -16.28 2.37
CA TRP A 201 8.24 -15.75 1.50
C TRP A 201 9.16 -14.78 2.26
N GLY A 202 8.60 -13.90 3.09
CA GLY A 202 9.39 -12.99 3.93
C GLY A 202 10.32 -13.72 4.90
N ARG A 203 9.85 -14.80 5.54
CA ARG A 203 10.70 -15.64 6.39
C ARG A 203 11.86 -16.24 5.61
N ASN A 204 11.62 -16.71 4.39
CA ASN A 204 12.66 -17.28 3.54
C ASN A 204 13.69 -16.24 3.10
N LEU A 205 13.25 -15.01 2.77
CA LEU A 205 14.16 -13.91 2.42
C LEU A 205 15.08 -13.53 3.57
N ILE A 206 14.53 -13.40 4.79
CA ILE A 206 15.32 -13.08 5.98
C ILE A 206 16.32 -14.20 6.29
N THR A 207 15.88 -15.46 6.22
CA THR A 207 16.73 -16.62 6.48
C THR A 207 17.85 -16.74 5.45
N ALA A 208 17.56 -16.51 4.17
CA ALA A 208 18.56 -16.49 3.10
C ALA A 208 19.59 -15.38 3.30
N ALA A 209 19.16 -14.18 3.72
CA ALA A 209 20.07 -13.07 4.01
C ALA A 209 20.97 -13.33 5.25
N ALA A 210 20.49 -14.09 6.22
CA ALA A 210 21.27 -14.49 7.40
C ALA A 210 22.31 -15.58 7.11
N ARG A 211 22.11 -16.42 6.09
CA ARG A 211 23.05 -17.48 5.69
C ARG A 211 24.18 -17.01 4.75
N ALA A 212 24.05 -15.81 4.20
CA ALA A 212 25.01 -15.23 3.27
C ALA A 212 26.09 -14.36 3.96
N SER A 213 26.18 -14.43 5.29
CA SER A 213 27.19 -13.82 6.17
C SER A 213 28.00 -14.90 6.86
#